data_AF-A0A367LUK9-F1
#
_entry.id   AF-A0A367LUK9-F1
#
_cell.length_a   1.000
_cell.length_b   1.000
_cell.length_c   1.000
_cell.angle_alpha   90.00
_cell.angle_beta   90.00
_cell.angle_gamma   90.00
#
_symmetry.space_group_name_H-M   'P 1'
#
loop_
_entity.id
_entity.type
_entity.pdbx_description
1 polymer ?
#
loop_
_entity_poly.entity_id
_entity_poly.type
_entity_poly.pdbx_seq_one_letter_code
_entity_poly.pdbx_strand_id
1 'polypeptide(L)'
;LYRRAFRNWSGEIAADDLWSCAPRTNEEVLAVVNWAWQNGFKVRPRGMGHNWSPLLLKGGENCESRIVLVETSRYLTRVRI
;
A
#
# COMPACT_ATOMS: atom_id res chain seq x y z
N LEU A 1 2.60 -10.51 -5.02
CA LEU A 1 3.17 -9.27 -4.43
C LEU A 1 4.43 -8.90 -5.20
N TYR A 2 4.78 -7.62 -5.28
CA TYR A 2 6.04 -7.14 -5.86
C TYR A 2 6.68 -6.07 -4.95
N ARG A 3 7.95 -5.77 -5.19
CA ARG A 3 8.70 -4.73 -4.47
C ARG A 3 8.60 -3.41 -5.22
N ARG A 4 8.32 -2.31 -4.50
CA ARG A 4 8.20 -0.98 -5.09
C ARG A 4 8.57 0.12 -4.10
N ALA A 5 9.24 1.15 -4.60
CA ALA A 5 9.46 2.38 -3.85
C ALA A 5 8.16 3.17 -3.66
N PHE A 6 8.02 3.79 -2.49
CA PHE A 6 7.03 4.81 -2.20
C PHE A 6 7.72 6.12 -1.88
N ARG A 7 7.23 7.22 -2.46
CA ARG A 7 7.55 8.58 -2.06
C ARG A 7 6.23 9.35 -2.02
N ASN A 8 5.98 10.06 -0.94
CA ASN A 8 4.87 11.02 -0.92
C ASN A 8 5.21 12.23 -1.79
N TRP A 9 4.23 13.12 -2.01
CA TRP A 9 4.39 14.28 -2.89
C TRP A 9 5.51 15.23 -2.45
N SER A 10 5.71 15.45 -1.15
CA SER A 10 6.81 16.29 -0.64
C SER A 10 8.17 15.60 -0.70
N GLY A 11 8.21 14.27 -0.80
CA GLY A 11 9.43 13.46 -0.73
C GLY A 11 9.94 13.19 0.68
N GLU A 12 9.36 13.81 1.71
CA GLU A 12 9.77 13.66 3.12
C GLU A 12 9.45 12.27 3.68
N ILE A 13 8.41 11.61 3.14
CA ILE A 13 8.07 10.24 3.48
C ILE A 13 8.44 9.36 2.28
N ALA A 14 9.48 8.56 2.46
CA ALA A 14 10.00 7.68 1.42
C ALA A 14 10.42 6.32 1.98
N ALA A 15 10.31 5.30 1.14
CA ALA A 15 10.85 3.95 1.35
C ALA A 15 11.13 3.32 -0.01
N ASP A 16 12.31 2.73 -0.20
CA ASP A 16 12.73 2.25 -1.52
C ASP A 16 12.20 0.86 -1.88
N ASP A 17 11.92 0.03 -0.87
CA ASP A 17 11.56 -1.36 -1.07
C ASP A 17 10.38 -1.76 -0.17
N LEU A 18 9.15 -1.55 -0.63
CA LEU A 18 7.95 -1.99 0.08
C LEU A 18 7.20 -3.05 -0.71
N TRP A 19 6.70 -4.05 0.02
CA TRP A 19 5.76 -5.01 -0.55
C TRP A 19 4.50 -4.29 -1.02
N SER A 20 4.13 -4.54 -2.26
CA SER A 20 3.02 -3.87 -2.92
C SER A 20 2.21 -4.85 -3.77
N CYS A 21 0.94 -4.50 -3.99
CA CYS A 21 0.08 -5.14 -4.98
C CYS A 21 -0.91 -4.13 -5.57
N ALA A 22 -1.52 -4.47 -6.69
CA ALA A 22 -2.59 -3.70 -7.31
C ALA A 22 -3.77 -4.63 -7.60
N PRO A 23 -4.67 -4.85 -6.62
CA PRO A 23 -5.86 -5.68 -6.79
C PRO A 23 -6.77 -5.14 -7.89
N ARG A 24 -7.40 -6.05 -8.64
CA ARG A 24 -8.35 -5.74 -9.72
C ARG A 24 -9.80 -5.81 -9.26
N THR A 25 -10.07 -6.52 -8.17
CA THR A 25 -11.42 -6.72 -7.63
C THR A 25 -11.45 -6.58 -6.11
N ASN A 26 -12.64 -6.51 -5.55
CA ASN A 26 -12.83 -6.46 -4.09
C ASN A 26 -12.39 -7.78 -3.43
N GLU A 27 -12.59 -8.91 -4.10
CA GLU A 27 -12.20 -10.24 -3.62
C GLU A 27 -10.67 -10.35 -3.52
N GLU A 28 -9.93 -9.79 -4.48
CA GLU A 28 -8.47 -9.74 -4.40
C GLU A 28 -7.99 -8.87 -3.22
N VAL A 29 -8.70 -7.78 -2.88
CA VAL A 29 -8.41 -6.99 -1.67
C VAL A 29 -8.62 -7.84 -0.41
N LEU A 30 -9.74 -8.56 -0.32
CA LEU A 30 -10.04 -9.43 0.82
C LEU A 30 -9.00 -10.55 0.97
N ALA A 31 -8.55 -11.13 -0.14
CA ALA A 31 -7.49 -12.15 -0.12
C ALA A 31 -6.18 -11.59 0.48
N VAL A 32 -5.78 -10.38 0.11
CA VAL A 32 -4.58 -9.73 0.67
C VAL A 32 -4.76 -9.42 2.16
N VAL A 33 -5.92 -8.92 2.58
CA VAL A 33 -6.19 -8.59 3.99
C VAL A 33 -6.17 -9.85 4.86
N ASN A 34 -6.83 -10.91 4.42
CA ASN A 34 -6.87 -12.17 5.16
C ASN A 34 -5.48 -12.82 5.25
N TRP A 35 -4.73 -12.85 4.14
CA TRP A 35 -3.35 -13.31 4.14
C TRP A 35 -2.48 -12.48 5.09
N ALA A 36 -2.61 -11.15 5.05
CA ALA A 36 -1.82 -10.25 5.89
C ALA A 36 -2.10 -10.50 7.37
N TRP A 37 -3.37 -10.66 7.76
CA TRP A 37 -3.76 -10.99 9.12
C TRP A 37 -3.13 -12.31 9.58
N GLN A 38 -3.20 -13.38 8.77
CA GLN A 38 -2.62 -14.69 9.08
C GLN A 38 -1.09 -14.67 9.21
N ASN A 39 -0.41 -13.73 8.53
CA ASN A 39 1.06 -13.65 8.48
C ASN A 39 1.64 -12.49 9.30
N GLY A 40 0.81 -11.78 10.07
CA GLY A 40 1.24 -10.66 10.91
C GLY A 40 1.66 -9.40 10.13
N PHE A 41 1.15 -9.21 8.92
CA PHE A 41 1.37 -8.01 8.11
C PHE A 41 0.29 -6.95 8.38
N LYS A 42 0.67 -5.68 8.22
CA LYS A 42 -0.25 -4.54 8.16
C LYS A 42 -0.54 -4.20 6.70
N VAL A 43 -1.80 -3.88 6.41
CA VAL A 43 -2.24 -3.44 5.08
C VAL A 43 -2.43 -1.93 5.08
N ARG A 44 -1.92 -1.24 4.06
CA ARG A 44 -2.13 0.21 3.88
C ARG A 44 -2.67 0.49 2.48
N PRO A 45 -3.81 1.20 2.33
CA PRO A 45 -4.28 1.62 1.02
C PRO A 45 -3.37 2.71 0.47
N ARG A 46 -2.86 2.54 -0.75
CA ARG A 46 -2.02 3.51 -1.46
C ARG A 46 -2.82 4.14 -2.60
N GLY A 47 -3.19 5.41 -2.39
CA GLY A 47 -3.68 6.31 -3.42
C GLY A 47 -2.54 7.07 -4.11
N MET A 48 -2.73 8.38 -4.32
CA MET A 48 -1.76 9.26 -4.98
C MET A 48 -0.60 9.76 -4.11
N GLY A 49 -0.63 9.51 -2.79
CA GLY A 49 0.51 9.85 -1.92
C GLY A 49 0.66 11.35 -1.62
N HIS A 50 -0.41 12.15 -1.72
CA HIS A 50 -0.37 13.59 -1.41
C HIS A 50 -0.35 13.93 0.08
N ASN A 51 -0.43 12.96 0.98
CA ASN A 51 -0.45 13.25 2.41
C ASN A 51 0.96 13.55 2.96
N TRP A 52 1.06 14.54 3.84
CA TRP A 52 2.26 14.84 4.63
C TRP A 52 2.29 14.07 5.94
N SER A 53 1.13 13.72 6.50
CA SER A 53 1.10 12.99 7.76
C SER A 53 1.59 11.55 7.55
N PRO A 54 2.30 10.96 8.54
CA PRO A 54 2.86 9.60 8.47
C PRO A 54 1.79 8.50 8.64
N LEU A 55 0.72 8.57 7.84
CA LEU A 55 -0.40 7.60 7.86
C LEU A 55 -0.10 6.36 7.04
N LEU A 56 0.76 6.45 6.03
CA LEU A 56 1.21 5.28 5.26
C LEU A 56 2.42 4.63 5.91
N LEU A 57 3.44 5.44 6.21
CA LEU A 57 4.74 5.06 6.74
C LEU A 57 5.13 6.09 7.80
N LYS A 58 5.76 5.64 8.89
CA LYS A 58 6.28 6.46 9.98
C LYS A 58 7.71 6.96 9.74
N GLY A 59 8.37 6.45 8.71
CA GLY A 59 9.77 6.71 8.40
C GLY A 59 10.65 5.52 8.77
N GLY A 60 11.59 5.16 7.89
CA GLY A 60 12.53 4.05 8.08
C GLY A 60 11.95 2.66 7.76
N GLU A 61 10.68 2.56 7.38
CA GLU A 61 10.11 1.26 6.95
C GLU A 61 10.63 0.80 5.59
N ASN A 62 10.71 -0.52 5.43
CA ASN A 62 11.17 -1.21 4.23
C ASN A 62 10.48 -2.59 4.11
N CYS A 63 11.03 -3.51 3.30
CA CYS A 63 10.41 -4.79 3.00
C CYS A 63 10.36 -5.75 4.20
N GLU A 64 11.12 -5.48 5.27
CA GLU A 64 11.13 -6.22 6.53
C GLU A 64 10.05 -5.71 7.51
N SER A 65 9.50 -4.51 7.31
CA SER A 65 8.55 -3.87 8.24
C SER A 65 7.17 -4.54 8.30
N ARG A 66 6.97 -5.68 7.61
CA ARG A 66 5.71 -6.41 7.51
C ARG A 66 4.53 -5.51 7.13
N ILE A 67 4.74 -4.61 6.18
CA ILE A 67 3.71 -3.74 5.60
C ILE A 67 3.52 -4.12 4.14
N VAL A 68 2.26 -4.23 3.71
CA VAL A 68 1.90 -4.34 2.30
C VAL A 68 1.08 -3.12 1.87
N LEU A 69 1.52 -2.47 0.79
CA LEU A 69 0.80 -1.37 0.14
C LEU A 69 -0.17 -1.92 -0.91
N VAL A 70 -1.43 -1.53 -0.80
CA VAL A 70 -2.50 -1.91 -1.74
C VAL A 70 -2.80 -0.73 -2.65
N GLU A 71 -2.35 -0.77 -3.89
CA GLU A 71 -2.58 0.28 -4.89
C GLU A 71 -4.04 0.28 -5.35
N THR A 72 -4.83 1.23 -4.85
CA THR A 72 -6.25 1.34 -5.19
C THR A 72 -6.50 2.10 -6.49
N SER A 73 -5.57 2.98 -6.87
CA SER A 73 -5.70 3.88 -8.02
C SER A 73 -5.50 3.23 -9.39
N ARG A 74 -5.01 2.00 -9.45
CA ARG A 74 -4.68 1.35 -10.73
C ARG A 74 -5.87 0.69 -11.40
N TYR A 75 -6.70 -0.02 -10.64
CA TYR A 75 -7.81 -0.82 -11.17
C TYR A 75 -9.14 -0.57 -10.46
N LEU A 76 -9.12 -0.16 -9.19
CA LEU A 76 -10.33 0.07 -8.38
C LEU A 76 -10.85 1.50 -8.57
N THR A 77 -11.18 1.87 -9.81
CA THR A 77 -11.47 3.27 -10.20
C THR A 77 -12.87 3.49 -10.80
N ARG A 78 -13.73 2.47 -10.76
CA ARG A 78 -15.08 2.54 -11.35
C ARG A 78 -15.94 3.57 -10.60
N VAL A 79 -16.55 4.47 -11.37
CA VAL A 79 -17.58 5.41 -10.91
C VAL A 79 -18.90 5.11 -11.64
N ARG A 80 -20.03 5.19 -10.93
CA ARG A 80 -21.39 5.06 -11.46
C ARG A 80 -22.22 6.19 -10.85
N ILE A 81 -23.12 6.77 -11.64
CA ILE A 81 -24.07 7.83 -11.25
C ILE A 81 -25.47 7.23 -11.32
#